data_AF-A0A5N9GTN1-F1
#
_entry.id   AF-A0A5N9GTN1-F1
#
_cell.length_a   1.000
_cell.length_b   1.000
_cell.length_c   1.000
_cell.angle_alpha   90.00
_cell.angle_beta   90.00
_cell.angle_gamma   90.00
#
_symmetry.space_group_name_H-M   'P 1'
#
loop_
_entity.id
_entity.type
_entity.pdbx_description
1 polymer ?
#
loop_
_entity_poly.entity_id
_entity_poly.type
_entity_poly.pdbx_seq_one_letter_code
_entity_poly.pdbx_strand_id
1 'polypeptide(L)'
;MAPDLLYFRGREARLRDPLISDATDYTFGIDHPFHQARYTQSSLETTRVQVFGAAGMGEAFAWDEVPLLGERLRQVHDLNQDTLAKAQGHAADLVRTLDIQSTSGELQAPPNCGQELYDVVEITDSRAGLTSAKRRVASLELELNRGTGQKYIQRISLSDL
;
A
#
# COMPACT_ATOMS: atom_id res chain seq x y z
N MET A 1 13.64 -9.36 7.15
CA MET A 1 12.96 -8.10 6.82
C MET A 1 12.54 -7.46 8.13
N ALA A 2 12.75 -6.17 8.30
CA ALA A 2 12.19 -5.47 9.45
C ALA A 2 10.70 -5.20 9.17
N PRO A 3 9.84 -5.08 10.19
CA PRO A 3 8.47 -4.63 9.98
C PRO A 3 8.48 -3.16 9.56
N ASP A 4 7.93 -2.89 8.39
CA ASP A 4 8.03 -1.59 7.74
C ASP A 4 6.89 -0.62 8.09
N LEU A 5 5.93 -1.08 8.90
CA LEU A 5 4.71 -0.33 9.17
C LEU A 5 4.38 -0.30 10.65
N LEU A 6 4.38 0.92 11.20
CA LEU A 6 3.83 1.24 12.52
C LEU A 6 2.49 1.93 12.35
N TYR A 7 1.43 1.38 12.96
CA TYR A 7 0.12 2.02 12.98
C TYR A 7 -0.51 1.97 14.36
N PHE A 8 -1.46 2.87 14.58
CA PHE A 8 -2.16 2.99 15.86
C PHE A 8 -3.58 2.46 15.75
N ARG A 9 -3.97 1.64 16.73
CA ARG A 9 -5.36 1.22 16.94
C ARG A 9 -5.79 1.69 18.32
N GLY A 10 -6.53 2.80 18.35
CA GLY A 10 -6.91 3.45 19.60
C GLY A 10 -5.67 3.87 20.40
N ARG A 11 -5.37 3.16 21.49
CA ARG A 11 -4.21 3.44 22.37
C ARG A 11 -3.04 2.47 22.17
N GLU A 12 -3.15 1.53 21.24
CA GLU A 12 -2.12 0.54 20.94
C GLU A 12 -1.34 0.93 19.69
N ALA A 13 -0.02 0.78 19.74
CA ALA A 13 0.85 0.84 18.58
C ALA A 13 1.15 -0.59 18.11
N ARG A 14 0.99 -0.87 16.82
CA ARG A 14 1.21 -2.19 16.22
C ARG A 14 2.23 -2.10 15.09
N LEU A 15 3.12 -3.08 15.05
CA LEU A 15 4.05 -3.28 13.95
C LEU A 15 3.51 -4.38 13.04
N ARG A 16 3.52 -4.14 11.72
CA ARG A 16 3.14 -5.12 10.70
C ARG A 16 4.19 -5.14 9.60
N ASP A 17 4.39 -6.31 9.01
CA ASP A 17 5.23 -6.52 7.84
C ASP A 17 4.31 -6.91 6.66
N PRO A 18 3.94 -5.96 5.79
CA PRO A 18 3.07 -6.22 4.64
C PRO A 18 3.75 -7.13 3.62
N LEU A 19 3.20 -8.33 3.40
CA LEU A 19 3.70 -9.27 2.41
C LEU A 19 2.73 -9.45 1.24
N ILE A 20 3.26 -9.62 0.04
CA ILE A 20 2.48 -9.97 -1.16
C ILE A 20 1.74 -11.32 -1.01
N SER A 21 2.23 -12.19 -0.13
CA SER A 21 1.63 -13.49 0.16
C SER A 21 0.52 -13.45 1.22
N ASP A 22 0.18 -12.26 1.74
CA ASP A 22 -0.90 -12.14 2.73
C ASP A 22 -2.23 -12.71 2.19
N ALA A 23 -2.94 -13.43 3.06
CA ALA A 23 -4.21 -14.06 2.73
C ALA A 23 -5.30 -12.99 2.58
N THR A 24 -6.32 -13.27 1.75
CA THR A 24 -7.49 -12.40 1.62
C THR A 24 -8.32 -12.47 2.91
N ASP A 25 -8.58 -11.31 3.51
CA ASP A 25 -9.43 -11.14 4.68
C ASP A 25 -10.90 -10.90 4.30
N TYR A 26 -11.16 -10.26 3.16
CA TYR A 26 -12.51 -9.95 2.69
C TYR A 26 -12.61 -9.80 1.15
N THR A 27 -13.81 -9.96 0.59
CA THR A 27 -14.03 -9.85 -0.87
C THR A 27 -15.13 -8.84 -1.19
N PHE A 28 -14.82 -7.88 -2.07
CA PHE A 28 -15.75 -6.94 -2.68
C PHE A 28 -16.06 -7.34 -4.12
N GLY A 29 -17.33 -7.24 -4.51
CA GLY A 29 -17.78 -7.69 -5.83
C GLY A 29 -19.29 -7.88 -5.88
N ILE A 30 -19.73 -9.05 -6.34
CA ILE A 30 -21.17 -9.33 -6.51
C ILE A 30 -21.88 -9.45 -5.15
N ASP A 31 -21.30 -10.19 -4.21
CA ASP A 31 -21.94 -10.47 -2.91
C ASP A 31 -21.92 -9.25 -1.98
N HIS A 32 -20.86 -8.45 -2.04
CA HIS A 32 -20.79 -7.15 -1.37
C HIS A 32 -20.47 -6.06 -2.40
N PRO A 33 -21.51 -5.49 -3.05
CA PRO A 33 -21.33 -4.49 -4.08
C PRO A 33 -20.90 -3.15 -3.49
N PHE A 34 -20.04 -2.46 -4.22
CA PHE A 34 -19.65 -1.08 -3.95
C PHE A 34 -20.38 -0.13 -4.91
N HIS A 35 -20.66 1.07 -4.43
CA HIS A 35 -21.37 2.10 -5.19
C HIS A 35 -20.45 2.80 -6.18
N GLN A 36 -19.22 3.06 -5.77
CA GLN A 36 -18.22 3.76 -6.55
C GLN A 36 -16.85 3.16 -6.29
N ALA A 37 -16.03 3.13 -7.33
CA ALA A 37 -14.62 2.80 -7.22
C ALA A 37 -13.79 3.74 -8.09
N ARG A 38 -12.57 4.01 -7.63
CA ARG A 38 -11.52 4.67 -8.40
C ARG A 38 -10.24 3.86 -8.22
N TYR A 39 -9.55 3.59 -9.32
CA TYR A 39 -8.28 2.89 -9.32
C TYR A 39 -7.28 3.75 -10.09
N THR A 40 -6.07 3.85 -9.54
CA THR A 40 -4.96 4.61 -10.13
C THR A 40 -3.72 3.74 -10.07
N GLN A 41 -3.00 3.68 -11.18
CA GLN A 41 -1.67 3.13 -11.24
C GLN A 41 -0.75 4.20 -11.82
N SER A 42 0.27 4.57 -11.06
CA SER A 42 1.25 5.58 -11.45
C SER A 42 2.63 4.96 -11.59
N SER A 43 3.40 5.43 -12.57
CA SER A 43 4.80 5.08 -12.72
C SER A 43 5.61 5.51 -11.48
N LEU A 44 6.64 4.74 -11.12
CA LEU A 44 7.52 5.13 -10.03
C LEU A 44 8.32 6.41 -10.35
N GLU A 45 8.39 7.31 -9.38
CA GLU A 45 9.27 8.47 -9.45
C GLU A 45 10.76 8.08 -9.37
N THR A 46 11.05 6.93 -8.77
CA THR A 46 12.40 6.42 -8.53
C THR A 46 12.47 4.95 -8.92
N THR A 47 13.47 4.56 -9.71
CA THR A 47 13.72 3.16 -10.12
C THR A 47 14.98 2.57 -9.49
N ARG A 48 15.84 3.41 -8.90
CA ARG A 48 17.06 3.02 -8.17
C ARG A 48 17.18 3.82 -6.88
N VAL A 49 17.41 3.13 -5.76
CA VAL A 49 17.64 3.75 -4.45
C VAL A 49 19.03 3.38 -3.95
N GLN A 50 19.79 4.38 -3.51
CA GLN A 50 21.06 4.21 -2.81
C GLN A 50 20.95 4.77 -1.39
N VAL A 51 21.33 3.96 -0.41
CA VAL A 51 21.39 4.37 1.00
C VAL A 51 22.84 4.37 1.46
N PHE A 52 23.37 5.56 1.75
CA PHE A 52 24.70 5.76 2.30
C PHE A 52 24.65 5.74 3.82
N GLY A 53 25.18 4.67 4.41
CA GLY A 53 25.33 4.46 5.84
C GLY A 53 26.73 4.75 6.37
N ALA A 54 26.90 4.64 7.68
CA ALA A 54 28.21 4.77 8.33
C ALA A 54 29.19 3.66 7.94
N ALA A 55 28.68 2.48 7.60
CA ALA A 55 29.50 1.30 7.23
C ALA A 55 29.58 1.03 5.72
N GLY A 56 28.96 1.86 4.88
CA GLY A 56 28.97 1.67 3.42
C GLY A 56 27.64 2.03 2.76
N MET A 57 27.51 1.69 1.48
CA MET A 57 26.34 1.98 0.66
C MET A 57 25.56 0.71 0.35
N GLY A 58 24.25 0.71 0.62
CA GLY A 58 23.30 -0.28 0.13
C GLY A 58 22.53 0.23 -1.08
N GLU A 59 22.04 -0.69 -1.92
CA GLU A 59 21.38 -0.32 -3.17
C GLU A 59 20.25 -1.28 -3.57
N ALA A 60 19.15 -0.73 -4.07
CA ALA A 60 18.02 -1.52 -4.57
C ALA A 60 17.43 -0.91 -5.85
N PHE A 61 16.75 -1.75 -6.63
CA PHE A 61 16.17 -1.39 -7.92
C PHE A 61 14.73 -1.88 -8.02
N ALA A 62 13.88 -1.07 -8.64
CA ALA A 62 12.57 -1.48 -9.12
C ALA A 62 12.74 -2.06 -10.54
N TRP A 63 13.19 -3.31 -10.62
CA TRP A 63 13.61 -3.93 -11.89
C TRP A 63 12.53 -3.93 -12.97
N ASP A 64 11.26 -4.05 -12.59
CA ASP A 64 10.14 -4.07 -13.53
C ASP A 64 9.89 -2.70 -14.19
N GLU A 65 10.28 -1.60 -13.51
CA GLU A 65 10.08 -0.22 -13.97
C GLU A 65 11.28 0.33 -14.75
N VAL A 66 12.48 -0.22 -14.54
CA VAL A 66 13.71 0.22 -15.24
C VAL A 66 13.57 0.16 -16.77
N PRO A 67 13.02 -0.90 -17.39
CA PRO A 67 12.79 -0.93 -18.84
C PRO A 67 11.80 0.11 -19.35
N LEU A 68 10.87 0.56 -18.50
CA LEU A 68 9.78 1.47 -18.87
C LEU A 68 10.19 2.94 -18.75
N LEU A 69 10.93 3.27 -17.68
CA LEU A 69 11.21 4.64 -17.28
C LEU A 69 12.70 5.01 -17.36
N GLY A 70 13.55 4.02 -17.58
CA GLY A 70 14.99 4.15 -17.43
C GLY A 70 15.43 4.25 -15.98
N GLU A 71 16.67 4.70 -15.78
CA GLU A 71 17.23 4.91 -14.45
C GLU A 71 16.80 6.26 -13.86
N ARG A 72 16.16 6.21 -12.69
CA ARG A 72 15.78 7.36 -11.86
C ARG A 72 16.33 7.12 -10.47
N LEU A 73 17.43 7.80 -10.15
CA LEU A 73 18.19 7.60 -8.92
C LEU A 73 17.69 8.49 -7.78
N ARG A 74 17.46 7.87 -6.62
CA ARG A 74 17.30 8.54 -5.32
C ARG A 74 18.43 8.14 -4.39
N GLN A 75 19.10 9.13 -3.81
CA GLN A 75 20.14 8.91 -2.82
C GLN A 75 19.67 9.37 -1.45
N VAL A 76 19.91 8.55 -0.43
CA VAL A 76 19.57 8.82 0.97
C VAL A 76 20.83 8.66 1.80
N HIS A 77 21.10 9.61 2.69
CA HIS A 77 22.19 9.54 3.63
C HIS A 77 21.62 9.30 5.02
N ASP A 78 21.96 8.16 5.63
CA ASP A 78 21.49 7.78 6.96
C ASP A 78 22.62 7.11 7.76
N LEU A 79 23.27 7.90 8.62
CA LEU A 79 24.39 7.43 9.43
C LEU A 79 23.99 6.41 10.50
N ASN A 80 22.70 6.20 10.77
CA ASN A 80 22.23 5.15 11.68
C ASN A 80 22.37 3.74 11.07
N GLN A 81 22.60 3.65 9.76
CA GLN A 81 22.88 2.41 9.07
C GLN A 81 24.36 2.01 9.32
N ASP A 82 24.59 1.46 10.51
CA ASP A 82 25.90 1.10 11.06
C ASP A 82 26.50 -0.20 10.49
N THR A 83 25.79 -0.87 9.58
CA THR A 83 26.28 -2.06 8.86
C THR A 83 25.83 -2.00 7.41
N LEU A 84 26.60 -2.65 6.53
CA LEU A 84 26.23 -2.77 5.11
C LEU A 84 24.87 -3.47 4.93
N ALA A 85 24.57 -4.48 5.76
CA ALA A 85 23.32 -5.21 5.71
C ALA A 85 22.10 -4.32 6.04
N LYS A 86 22.22 -3.42 7.02
CA LYS A 86 21.15 -2.47 7.35
C LYS A 86 20.95 -1.43 6.24
N ALA A 87 22.03 -0.88 5.68
CA ALA A 87 21.93 0.04 4.52
C ALA A 87 21.28 -0.64 3.31
N GLN A 88 21.62 -1.90 3.04
CA GLN A 88 21.03 -2.71 1.97
C GLN A 88 19.54 -3.00 2.22
N GLY A 89 19.17 -3.37 3.45
CA GLY A 89 17.77 -3.56 3.85
C GLY A 89 16.96 -2.29 3.65
N HIS A 90 17.45 -1.16 4.17
CA HIS A 90 16.78 0.12 4.04
C HIS A 90 16.58 0.55 2.57
N ALA A 91 17.56 0.27 1.69
CA ALA A 91 17.39 0.52 0.26
C ALA A 91 16.24 -0.31 -0.34
N ALA A 92 16.14 -1.59 0.02
CA ALA A 92 15.05 -2.47 -0.41
C ALA A 92 13.70 -2.03 0.14
N ASP A 93 13.62 -1.65 1.42
CA ASP A 93 12.39 -1.18 2.07
C ASP A 93 11.86 0.10 1.42
N LEU A 94 12.76 1.01 1.00
CA LEU A 94 12.40 2.22 0.26
C LEU A 94 11.84 1.91 -1.13
N VAL A 95 12.43 0.98 -1.88
CA VAL A 95 11.88 0.53 -3.17
C VAL A 95 10.50 -0.10 -2.99
N ARG A 96 10.34 -0.96 -1.99
CA ARG A 96 9.06 -1.61 -1.65
C ARG A 96 7.99 -0.58 -1.27
N THR A 97 8.36 0.45 -0.50
CA THR A 97 7.45 1.53 -0.12
C THR A 97 6.97 2.31 -1.33
N LEU A 98 7.86 2.60 -2.29
CA LEU A 98 7.51 3.28 -3.53
C LEU A 98 6.54 2.44 -4.38
N ASP A 99 6.78 1.13 -4.45
CA ASP A 99 5.91 0.18 -5.16
C ASP A 99 4.48 0.17 -4.58
N ILE A 100 4.36 0.05 -3.25
CA ILE A 100 3.07 0.11 -2.55
C ILE A 100 2.34 1.44 -2.80
N GLN A 101 3.06 2.55 -2.90
CA GLN A 101 2.50 3.88 -3.16
C GLN A 101 2.11 4.11 -4.62
N SER A 102 2.64 3.30 -5.55
CA SER A 102 2.43 3.44 -7.00
C SER A 102 1.01 3.06 -7.42
N THR A 103 0.42 2.11 -6.71
CA THR A 103 -0.96 1.67 -6.87
C THR A 103 -1.80 2.28 -5.77
N SER A 104 -2.84 3.02 -6.16
CA SER A 104 -3.82 3.57 -5.22
C SER A 104 -5.24 3.36 -5.70
N GLY A 105 -6.18 3.40 -4.77
CA GLY A 105 -7.59 3.37 -5.12
C GLY A 105 -8.48 3.83 -3.99
N GLU A 106 -9.76 3.98 -4.30
CA GLU A 106 -10.82 4.23 -3.33
C GLU A 106 -12.05 3.42 -3.69
N LEU A 107 -12.63 2.74 -2.70
CA LEU A 107 -13.97 2.14 -2.80
C LEU A 107 -14.93 2.90 -1.90
N GLN A 108 -16.18 3.04 -2.36
CA GLN A 108 -17.30 3.46 -1.53
C GLN A 108 -18.31 2.31 -1.47
N ALA A 109 -18.45 1.69 -0.31
CA ALA A 109 -19.27 0.51 -0.10
C ALA A 109 -20.21 0.68 1.10
N PRO A 110 -21.24 -0.17 1.24
CA PRO A 110 -21.94 -0.32 2.50
C PRO A 110 -20.95 -0.67 3.62
N PRO A 111 -21.17 -0.18 4.86
CA PRO A 111 -20.22 -0.43 5.95
C PRO A 111 -20.06 -1.91 6.30
N ASN A 112 -18.81 -2.37 6.35
CA ASN A 112 -18.38 -3.66 6.86
C ASN A 112 -17.86 -3.51 8.29
N CYS A 113 -18.49 -4.20 9.25
CA CYS A 113 -18.14 -4.11 10.67
C CYS A 113 -16.83 -4.84 11.04
N GLY A 114 -16.29 -5.69 10.16
CA GLY A 114 -15.06 -6.44 10.39
C GLY A 114 -13.83 -5.91 9.67
N GLN A 115 -13.96 -4.86 8.85
CA GLN A 115 -12.85 -4.32 8.08
C GLN A 115 -11.91 -3.50 8.96
N GLU A 116 -10.61 -3.84 8.93
CA GLU A 116 -9.56 -3.16 9.66
C GLU A 116 -8.48 -2.59 8.72
N LEU A 117 -7.63 -1.72 9.26
CA LEU A 117 -6.48 -1.18 8.52
C LEU A 117 -5.49 -2.30 8.18
N TYR A 118 -4.98 -2.27 6.96
CA TYR A 118 -4.01 -3.20 6.38
C TYR A 118 -4.50 -4.61 6.12
N ASP A 119 -5.79 -4.87 6.28
CA ASP A 119 -6.43 -6.07 5.76
C ASP A 119 -6.24 -6.16 4.25
N VAL A 120 -6.16 -7.39 3.74
CA VAL A 120 -6.11 -7.66 2.31
C VAL A 120 -7.51 -7.94 1.81
N VAL A 121 -7.95 -7.14 0.86
CA VAL A 121 -9.26 -7.28 0.22
C VAL A 121 -9.09 -7.74 -1.22
N GLU A 122 -9.94 -8.67 -1.63
CA GLU A 122 -10.05 -9.09 -3.02
C GLU A 122 -11.17 -8.31 -3.70
N ILE A 123 -10.89 -7.77 -4.90
CA ILE A 123 -11.82 -6.91 -5.63
C ILE A 123 -12.09 -7.51 -7.00
N THR A 124 -13.37 -7.69 -7.29
CA THR A 124 -13.85 -8.02 -8.64
C THR A 124 -14.68 -6.86 -9.20
N ASP A 125 -14.15 -6.21 -10.23
CA ASP A 125 -14.81 -5.12 -10.97
C ASP A 125 -14.56 -5.30 -12.46
N SER A 126 -15.48 -5.99 -13.13
CA SER A 126 -15.35 -6.28 -14.58
C SER A 126 -15.33 -5.01 -15.44
N ARG A 127 -15.92 -3.90 -14.97
CA ARG A 127 -15.92 -2.61 -15.68
C ARG A 127 -14.53 -1.97 -15.71
N ALA A 128 -13.70 -2.26 -14.70
CA ALA A 128 -12.32 -1.81 -14.60
C ALA A 128 -11.31 -2.91 -14.99
N GLY A 129 -11.78 -4.07 -15.47
CA GLY A 129 -10.93 -5.21 -15.83
C GLY A 129 -10.31 -5.95 -14.64
N LEU A 130 -10.77 -5.70 -13.41
CA LEU A 130 -10.25 -6.35 -12.20
C LEU A 130 -11.01 -7.66 -11.94
N THR A 131 -10.27 -8.76 -11.85
CA THR A 131 -10.78 -10.08 -11.48
C THR A 131 -9.95 -10.61 -10.32
N SER A 132 -10.56 -10.76 -9.15
CA SER A 132 -9.87 -11.19 -7.92
C SER A 132 -8.59 -10.39 -7.62
N ALA A 133 -8.61 -9.08 -7.88
CA ALA A 133 -7.46 -8.22 -7.67
C ALA A 133 -7.29 -7.96 -6.17
N LYS A 134 -6.15 -8.40 -5.61
CA LYS A 134 -5.84 -8.16 -4.20
C LYS A 134 -5.31 -6.74 -3.98
N ARG A 135 -5.81 -6.09 -2.94
CA ARG A 135 -5.40 -4.76 -2.50
C ARG A 135 -5.36 -4.72 -0.99
N ARG A 136 -4.56 -3.81 -0.45
CA ARG A 136 -4.46 -3.60 1.00
C ARG A 136 -5.25 -2.37 1.41
N VAL A 137 -5.97 -2.46 2.53
CA VAL A 137 -6.70 -1.34 3.11
C VAL A 137 -5.71 -0.33 3.69
N ALA A 138 -5.59 0.83 3.05
CA ALA A 138 -4.71 1.91 3.48
C ALA A 138 -5.42 2.90 4.43
N SER A 139 -6.74 3.08 4.26
CA SER A 139 -7.53 3.96 5.12
C SER A 139 -8.99 3.50 5.20
N LEU A 140 -9.67 3.87 6.28
CA LEU A 140 -11.10 3.61 6.50
C LEU A 140 -11.78 4.87 7.03
N GLU A 141 -12.84 5.29 6.35
CA GLU A 141 -13.70 6.40 6.79
C GLU A 141 -15.17 5.97 6.74
N LEU A 142 -15.93 6.28 7.79
CA LEU A 142 -17.37 6.05 7.86
C LEU A 142 -18.10 7.39 7.75
N GLU A 143 -18.89 7.58 6.69
CA GLU A 143 -19.73 8.76 6.49
C GLU A 143 -21.18 8.43 6.85
N LEU A 144 -21.70 9.09 7.87
CA LEU A 144 -23.11 9.05 8.27
C LEU A 144 -23.75 10.43 8.10
N ASN A 145 -24.71 10.53 7.18
CA ASN A 145 -25.56 11.72 7.01
C ASN A 145 -27.03 11.31 7.13
N ARG A 146 -27.78 11.97 8.02
CA ARG A 146 -29.21 11.72 8.24
C ARG A 146 -30.13 12.83 7.69
N GLY A 147 -29.56 13.91 7.16
CA GLY A 147 -30.28 15.05 6.57
C GLY A 147 -30.72 14.80 5.13
N THR A 148 -30.87 15.87 4.35
CA THR A 148 -31.08 15.76 2.89
C THR A 148 -29.84 15.16 2.23
N GLY A 149 -30.02 14.10 1.43
CA GLY A 149 -28.89 13.32 0.89
C GLY A 149 -28.34 12.33 1.91
N GLN A 150 -29.22 11.48 2.46
CA GLN A 150 -28.86 10.49 3.47
C GLN A 150 -27.76 9.56 2.97
N LYS A 151 -26.77 9.30 3.82
CA LYS A 151 -25.64 8.42 3.53
C LYS A 151 -25.30 7.59 4.74
N TYR A 152 -24.97 6.34 4.47
CA TYR A 152 -24.32 5.46 5.42
C TYR A 152 -23.35 4.62 4.59
N ILE A 153 -22.15 5.15 4.38
CA ILE A 153 -21.16 4.58 3.48
C ILE A 153 -19.81 4.49 4.18
N GLN A 154 -19.05 3.48 3.80
CA GLN A 154 -17.65 3.34 4.16
C GLN A 154 -16.80 3.67 2.94
N ARG A 155 -15.86 4.59 3.11
CA ARG A 155 -14.81 4.85 2.12
C ARG A 155 -13.57 4.08 2.53
N ILE A 156 -12.99 3.37 1.57
CA ILE A 156 -11.85 2.49 1.78
C ILE A 156 -10.77 2.92 0.80
N SER A 157 -9.67 3.49 1.28
CA SER A 157 -8.51 3.70 0.43
C SER A 157 -7.74 2.40 0.27
N LEU A 158 -7.25 2.15 -0.94
CA LEU A 158 -6.54 0.95 -1.32
C LEU A 158 -5.09 1.28 -1.68
N SER A 159 -4.18 0.41 -1.30
CA SER A 159 -2.80 0.37 -1.80
C SER A 159 -2.48 -0.98 -2.43
N ASP A 160 -1.30 -1.11 -3.04
CA ASP A 160 -0.78 -2.42 -3.40
C ASP A 160 -0.46 -3.28 -2.16
N LEU A 161 -0.16 -4.56 -2.42
CA LEU A 161 0.14 -5.55 -1.38
C LEU A 161 1.53 -5.42 -0.75
#